data_AF-A0A8C6Z4B3-F1
#
_entry.id   AF-A0A8C6Z4B3-F1
#
_cell.length_a   1.000
_cell.length_b   1.000
_cell.length_c   1.000
_cell.angle_alpha   90.00
_cell.angle_beta   90.00
_cell.angle_gamma   90.00
#
_symmetry.space_group_name_H-M   'P 1'
#
loop_
_entity.id
_entity.type
_entity.pdbx_description
1 polymer ?
#
loop_
_entity_poly.entity_id
_entity_poly.type
_entity_poly.pdbx_seq_one_letter_code
_entity_poly.pdbx_strand_id
1 'polypeptide(L)'
;ELLGAARSRMWPPVPVIPIHRATGGESWALSTKETFLVLSLHNKLRSQVQPPAANMQRLDWSEELARLARARAGGCLAAPAPAPATQLGWSEALLPAGAGDVGAALLRWFAEGQRYDYAAARCAPNATCRHYTQLVWATAARLGCGRHTCAGGEAFACAYSPGGNWEMNGKPIVPYKQGAWCSLCTAGLSGCFKSWDHGGGLCEVPRNPCRVACRNGGRLNMSSCQCTCPRGYTGRYCQVRCSVQCVHGMFRTEECSCLCHAGYSGAECASECAPERSPSSPGTAVPVISHSFEMSPGLIAWHSSQAEEGWAGLTAPSPDNIRRNLEKKMCFGAQFQCEQRLWSLLAALM
;
A
#
# COMPACT_ATOMS: atom_id res chain seq x y z
N GLU A 1 -17.90 -59.28 -0.35
CA GLU A 1 -17.56 -58.19 -1.29
C GLU A 1 -18.59 -57.08 -1.08
N LEU A 2 -18.34 -55.80 -0.80
CA LEU A 2 -17.15 -54.94 -0.70
C LEU A 2 -17.43 -53.93 0.44
N LEU A 3 -16.55 -53.87 1.46
CA LEU A 3 -16.53 -52.81 2.46
C LEU A 3 -15.66 -51.66 1.94
N GLY A 4 -16.25 -50.49 1.70
CA GLY A 4 -15.55 -49.27 1.29
C GLY A 4 -14.83 -48.62 2.48
N ALA A 5 -13.50 -48.60 2.42
CA ALA A 5 -12.62 -48.07 3.45
C ALA A 5 -12.75 -46.54 3.63
N ALA A 6 -13.10 -46.10 4.84
CA ALA A 6 -12.95 -44.72 5.26
C ALA A 6 -11.45 -44.41 5.51
N ARG A 7 -10.86 -43.59 4.65
CA ARG A 7 -9.50 -43.06 4.83
C ARG A 7 -9.47 -42.12 6.04
N SER A 8 -8.92 -42.58 7.15
CA SER A 8 -8.55 -41.74 8.30
C SER A 8 -7.54 -40.68 7.85
N ARG A 9 -7.87 -39.40 8.04
CA ARG A 9 -6.99 -38.27 7.71
C ARG A 9 -6.10 -37.98 8.92
N MET A 10 -4.88 -38.51 8.87
CA MET A 10 -3.84 -38.28 9.88
C MET A 10 -3.34 -36.83 9.79
N TRP A 11 -3.43 -36.08 10.89
CA TRP A 11 -2.78 -34.78 11.05
C TRP A 11 -1.31 -34.98 11.43
N PRO A 12 -0.37 -34.12 10.97
CA PRO A 12 1.05 -34.28 11.30
C PRO A 12 1.34 -33.93 12.78
N PRO A 13 2.33 -34.59 13.41
CA PRO A 13 2.71 -34.33 14.81
C PRO A 13 3.46 -33.00 15.00
N VAL A 14 3.31 -32.41 16.18
CA VAL A 14 3.92 -31.12 16.58
C VAL A 14 5.40 -31.31 16.97
N PRO A 15 6.35 -30.49 16.49
CA PRO A 15 7.76 -30.57 16.88
C PRO A 15 8.05 -29.91 18.24
N VAL A 16 8.96 -30.52 19.01
CA VAL A 16 9.43 -30.05 20.33
C VAL A 16 10.77 -29.30 20.15
N ILE A 17 10.91 -28.08 20.70
CA ILE A 17 12.12 -27.23 20.58
C ILE A 17 12.70 -26.95 21.98
N PRO A 18 14.04 -26.99 22.20
CA PRO A 18 14.65 -26.74 23.51
C PRO A 18 14.71 -25.26 23.89
N ILE A 19 14.61 -24.97 25.19
CA ILE A 19 14.51 -23.62 25.78
C ILE A 19 15.85 -23.25 26.44
N HIS A 20 16.47 -22.14 26.04
CA HIS A 20 17.52 -21.47 26.81
C HIS A 20 16.95 -20.25 27.56
N ARG A 21 17.35 -20.11 28.83
CA ARG A 21 16.88 -19.10 29.79
C ARG A 21 17.70 -17.83 29.66
N ALA A 22 17.05 -16.68 29.51
CA ALA A 22 17.67 -15.35 29.61
C ALA A 22 17.06 -14.60 30.81
N THR A 23 17.92 -13.98 31.61
CA THR A 23 17.59 -13.20 32.81
C THR A 23 17.58 -11.71 32.51
N GLY A 24 16.54 -11.01 32.99
CA GLY A 24 16.58 -9.57 33.31
C GLY A 24 15.95 -8.61 32.28
N GLY A 25 14.71 -8.17 32.55
CA GLY A 25 14.02 -7.06 31.86
C GLY A 25 12.49 -7.21 31.91
N GLU A 26 11.80 -6.30 32.60
CA GLU A 26 10.33 -6.14 32.78
C GLU A 26 9.41 -7.34 32.44
N SER A 27 8.89 -7.99 33.47
CA SER A 27 8.15 -9.26 33.41
C SER A 27 6.71 -9.18 32.88
N TRP A 28 6.36 -8.15 32.10
CA TRP A 28 4.96 -7.80 31.79
C TRP A 28 4.65 -7.61 30.30
N ALA A 29 5.48 -8.17 29.42
CA ALA A 29 5.30 -8.12 27.97
C ALA A 29 5.74 -9.42 27.30
N LEU A 30 5.24 -9.68 26.09
CA LEU A 30 5.83 -10.69 25.22
C LEU A 30 7.21 -10.21 24.77
N SER A 31 8.20 -11.08 24.84
CA SER A 31 9.52 -10.83 24.26
C SER A 31 9.45 -10.76 22.73
N THR A 32 10.46 -10.18 22.07
CA THR A 32 10.55 -10.16 20.59
C THR A 32 10.44 -11.56 19.99
N LYS A 33 11.03 -12.57 20.66
CA LYS A 33 10.98 -13.97 20.23
C LYS A 33 9.56 -14.53 20.33
N GLU A 34 8.85 -14.23 21.41
CA GLU A 34 7.45 -14.65 21.59
C GLU A 34 6.52 -13.90 20.63
N THR A 35 6.71 -12.60 20.42
CA THR A 35 5.97 -11.82 19.42
C THR A 35 6.12 -12.42 18.03
N PHE A 36 7.36 -12.75 17.63
CA PHE A 36 7.62 -13.43 16.36
C PHE A 36 6.96 -14.82 16.31
N LEU A 37 7.10 -15.63 17.37
CA LEU A 37 6.48 -16.95 17.46
C LEU A 37 4.97 -16.86 17.32
N VAL A 38 4.32 -15.96 18.07
CA VAL A 38 2.89 -15.76 18.06
C VAL A 38 2.42 -15.40 16.65
N LEU A 39 2.99 -14.37 16.02
CA LEU A 39 2.56 -13.95 14.68
C LEU A 39 2.83 -15.03 13.63
N SER A 40 4.03 -15.62 13.63
CA SER A 40 4.42 -16.63 12.64
C SER A 40 3.59 -17.90 12.77
N LEU A 41 3.32 -18.37 14.00
CA LEU A 41 2.51 -19.56 14.23
C LEU A 41 1.05 -19.32 13.86
N HIS A 42 0.46 -18.16 14.17
CA HIS A 42 -0.89 -17.82 13.69
C HIS A 42 -0.97 -17.91 12.16
N ASN A 43 -0.04 -17.25 11.45
CA ASN A 43 -0.03 -17.27 9.99
C ASN A 43 0.22 -18.68 9.43
N LYS A 44 1.09 -19.48 10.07
CA LYS A 44 1.32 -20.87 9.69
C LYS A 44 0.02 -21.70 9.78
N LEU A 45 -0.65 -21.64 10.92
CA LEU A 45 -1.89 -22.37 11.17
C LEU A 45 -3.03 -21.90 10.24
N ARG A 46 -3.16 -20.59 10.01
CA ARG A 46 -4.12 -20.02 9.04
C ARG A 46 -3.91 -20.51 7.62
N SER A 47 -2.65 -20.77 7.22
CA SER A 47 -2.34 -21.29 5.89
C SER A 47 -2.67 -22.78 5.69
N GLN A 48 -2.93 -23.51 6.78
CA GLN A 48 -3.10 -24.98 6.78
C GLN A 48 -4.50 -25.43 7.20
N VAL A 49 -5.48 -24.54 7.18
CA VAL A 49 -6.86 -24.88 7.55
C VAL A 49 -7.46 -25.90 6.57
N GLN A 50 -8.32 -26.75 7.11
CA GLN A 50 -9.11 -27.71 6.34
C GLN A 50 -10.61 -27.46 6.65
N PRO A 51 -11.47 -27.26 5.63
CA PRO A 51 -11.13 -27.17 4.20
C PRO A 51 -10.24 -25.96 3.85
N PRO A 52 -9.53 -25.98 2.71
CA PRO A 52 -8.67 -24.86 2.32
C PRO A 52 -9.47 -23.55 2.18
N ALA A 53 -8.85 -22.45 2.59
CA ALA A 53 -9.47 -21.13 2.61
C ALA A 53 -9.07 -20.27 1.40
N ALA A 54 -10.04 -19.83 0.61
CA ALA A 54 -9.82 -19.03 -0.58
C ALA A 54 -9.42 -17.57 -0.31
N ASN A 55 -9.80 -17.03 0.85
CA ASN A 55 -9.74 -15.60 1.16
C ASN A 55 -9.03 -15.28 2.50
N MET A 56 -8.20 -16.19 3.02
CA MET A 56 -7.57 -16.04 4.33
C MET A 56 -6.52 -14.92 4.32
N GLN A 57 -6.77 -13.81 5.02
CA GLN A 57 -5.78 -12.72 5.11
C GLN A 57 -4.58 -13.12 5.99
N ARG A 58 -3.39 -12.65 5.60
CA ARG A 58 -2.20 -12.70 6.46
C ARG A 58 -2.38 -11.70 7.60
N LEU A 59 -2.03 -12.13 8.80
CA LEU A 59 -1.96 -11.25 9.96
C LEU A 59 -0.63 -10.50 9.95
N ASP A 60 -0.71 -9.18 10.15
CA ASP A 60 0.41 -8.32 10.50
C ASP A 60 0.32 -7.92 11.98
N TRP A 61 1.46 -7.74 12.64
CA TRP A 61 1.49 -7.31 14.03
C TRP A 61 1.04 -5.85 14.19
N SER A 62 0.30 -5.57 15.25
CA SER A 62 -0.14 -4.23 15.63
C SER A 62 0.22 -3.95 17.09
N GLU A 63 1.10 -2.96 17.30
CA GLU A 63 1.48 -2.51 18.65
C GLU A 63 0.29 -1.93 19.43
N GLU A 64 -0.65 -1.29 18.73
CA GLU A 64 -1.90 -0.79 19.33
C GLU A 64 -2.72 -1.94 19.92
N LEU A 65 -2.94 -3.02 19.15
CA LEU A 65 -3.65 -4.20 19.64
C LEU A 65 -2.87 -4.92 20.74
N ALA A 66 -1.54 -4.95 20.66
CA ALA A 66 -0.70 -5.55 21.69
C ALA A 66 -0.80 -4.81 23.02
N ARG A 67 -0.90 -3.47 23.00
CA ARG A 67 -1.16 -2.65 24.19
C ARG A 67 -2.52 -2.98 24.81
N LEU A 68 -3.57 -3.11 23.99
CA LEU A 68 -4.90 -3.50 24.47
C LEU A 68 -4.89 -4.91 25.08
N ALA A 69 -4.22 -5.85 24.43
CA ALA A 69 -4.09 -7.22 24.92
C ALA A 69 -3.29 -7.31 26.22
N ARG A 70 -2.24 -6.51 26.37
CA ARG A 70 -1.48 -6.39 27.63
C ARG A 70 -2.33 -5.83 28.76
N ALA A 71 -3.12 -4.78 28.50
CA ALA A 71 -4.05 -4.25 29.49
C ALA A 71 -5.11 -5.29 29.89
N ARG A 72 -5.63 -6.06 28.92
CA ARG A 72 -6.57 -7.15 29.18
C ARG A 72 -5.96 -8.25 30.05
N ALA A 73 -4.75 -8.69 29.75
CA ALA A 73 -4.02 -9.65 30.56
C ALA A 73 -3.68 -9.09 31.96
N GLY A 74 -3.38 -7.79 32.07
CA GLY A 74 -3.12 -7.08 33.32
C GLY A 74 -4.29 -7.10 34.30
N GLY A 75 -5.53 -7.17 33.80
CA GLY A 75 -6.72 -7.40 34.61
C GLY A 75 -6.92 -8.87 35.03
N CYS A 76 -5.95 -9.74 34.79
CA CYS A 76 -5.97 -11.17 35.08
C CYS A 76 -7.21 -11.91 34.56
N LEU A 77 -7.78 -11.39 33.47
CA LEU A 77 -9.00 -11.91 32.84
C LEU A 77 -10.20 -11.99 33.81
N ALA A 78 -10.18 -11.26 34.93
CA ALA A 78 -11.19 -11.35 35.98
C ALA A 78 -12.54 -10.75 35.57
N ALA A 79 -12.51 -9.66 34.80
CA ALA A 79 -13.71 -9.15 34.14
C ALA A 79 -14.05 -10.04 32.93
N PRO A 80 -15.33 -10.18 32.54
CA PRO A 80 -15.68 -10.71 31.23
C PRO A 80 -14.87 -9.99 30.14
N ALA A 81 -14.49 -10.72 29.08
CA ALA A 81 -13.90 -10.08 27.92
C ALA A 81 -14.85 -8.94 27.49
N PRO A 82 -14.35 -7.73 27.21
CA PRO A 82 -15.20 -6.66 26.77
C PRO A 82 -16.06 -7.20 25.63
N ALA A 83 -17.38 -6.93 25.68
CA ALA A 83 -18.25 -7.21 24.54
C ALA A 83 -17.51 -6.65 23.32
N PRO A 84 -17.36 -7.44 22.23
CA PRO A 84 -16.51 -7.05 21.13
C PRO A 84 -16.88 -5.62 20.77
N ALA A 85 -16.00 -4.65 21.13
CA ALA A 85 -16.06 -3.33 20.53
C ALA A 85 -16.21 -3.66 19.07
N THR A 86 -17.21 -3.10 18.38
CA THR A 86 -17.88 -3.65 17.17
C THR A 86 -16.96 -4.00 15.98
N GLN A 87 -15.65 -3.96 16.16
CA GLN A 87 -14.57 -4.24 15.23
C GLN A 87 -13.42 -5.10 15.79
N LEU A 88 -13.42 -5.56 17.06
CA LEU A 88 -12.32 -6.33 17.68
C LEU A 88 -12.74 -7.73 18.12
N GLY A 89 -11.86 -8.70 17.90
CA GLY A 89 -12.00 -10.08 18.33
C GLY A 89 -10.99 -10.40 19.44
N TRP A 90 -11.31 -11.36 20.30
CA TRP A 90 -10.50 -11.73 21.46
C TRP A 90 -10.33 -13.25 21.59
N SER A 91 -9.11 -13.66 21.94
CA SER A 91 -8.78 -15.02 22.40
C SER A 91 -7.95 -14.93 23.67
N GLU A 92 -8.31 -15.70 24.69
CA GLU A 92 -7.77 -15.57 26.05
C GLU A 92 -7.45 -16.93 26.65
N ALA A 93 -6.40 -17.00 27.47
CA ALA A 93 -6.03 -18.22 28.19
C ALA A 93 -5.37 -17.88 29.53
N LEU A 94 -5.66 -18.70 30.55
CA LEU A 94 -4.86 -18.78 31.76
C LEU A 94 -3.84 -19.90 31.57
N LEU A 95 -2.57 -19.56 31.74
CA LEU A 95 -1.43 -20.46 31.57
C LEU A 95 -0.82 -20.78 32.95
N PRO A 96 -0.16 -21.95 33.10
CA PRO A 96 0.57 -22.28 34.32
C PRO A 96 1.66 -21.24 34.63
N ALA A 97 1.81 -20.88 35.91
CA ALA A 97 2.77 -19.87 36.34
C ALA A 97 4.23 -20.28 36.03
N GLY A 98 5.00 -19.40 35.38
CA GLY A 98 6.45 -19.58 35.17
C GLY A 98 6.84 -20.64 34.13
N ALA A 99 5.84 -21.24 33.48
CA ALA A 99 5.99 -22.23 32.42
C ALA A 99 4.98 -22.00 31.28
N GLY A 100 4.39 -20.80 31.20
CA GLY A 100 3.37 -20.47 30.21
C GLY A 100 3.91 -20.47 28.78
N ASP A 101 3.78 -21.61 28.09
CA ASP A 101 4.11 -21.72 26.68
C ASP A 101 2.95 -21.17 25.82
N VAL A 102 3.15 -19.95 25.30
CA VAL A 102 2.22 -19.29 24.38
C VAL A 102 2.05 -20.08 23.08
N GLY A 103 3.10 -20.76 22.59
CA GLY A 103 3.01 -21.60 21.40
C GLY A 103 2.08 -22.79 21.63
N ALA A 104 2.22 -23.47 22.76
CA ALA A 104 1.31 -24.54 23.15
C ALA A 104 -0.14 -24.03 23.31
N ALA A 105 -0.34 -22.81 23.82
CA ALA A 105 -1.67 -22.20 23.90
C ALA A 105 -2.31 -22.00 22.50
N LEU A 106 -1.54 -21.48 21.54
CA LEU A 106 -2.00 -21.30 20.15
C LEU A 106 -2.33 -22.63 19.47
N LEU A 107 -1.53 -23.66 19.70
CA LEU A 107 -1.80 -25.00 19.18
C LEU A 107 -3.08 -25.60 19.79
N ARG A 108 -3.33 -25.40 21.08
CA ARG A 108 -4.58 -25.82 21.73
C ARG A 108 -5.79 -25.08 21.16
N TRP A 109 -5.69 -23.76 20.98
CA TRP A 109 -6.74 -22.98 20.33
C TRP A 109 -7.04 -23.47 18.91
N PHE A 110 -6.01 -23.80 18.13
CA PHE A 110 -6.21 -24.35 16.80
C PHE A 110 -6.81 -25.76 16.81
N ALA A 111 -6.41 -26.60 17.79
CA ALA A 111 -6.92 -27.96 17.93
C ALA A 111 -8.43 -28.03 18.20
N GLU A 112 -9.05 -26.96 18.71
CA GLU A 112 -10.52 -26.88 18.79
C GLU A 112 -11.20 -27.10 17.42
N GLY A 113 -10.50 -26.78 16.32
CA GLY A 113 -10.98 -27.03 14.95
C GLY A 113 -11.27 -28.50 14.64
N GLN A 114 -10.69 -29.44 15.38
CA GLN A 114 -11.01 -30.88 15.27
C GLN A 114 -12.46 -31.18 15.69
N ARG A 115 -13.08 -30.28 16.46
CA ARG A 115 -14.46 -30.36 16.92
C ARG A 115 -15.38 -29.37 16.20
N TYR A 116 -14.88 -28.66 15.18
CA TYR A 116 -15.64 -27.68 14.41
C TYR A 116 -16.10 -28.28 13.08
N ASP A 117 -17.42 -28.33 12.86
CA ASP A 117 -18.01 -28.63 11.56
C ASP A 117 -18.13 -27.34 10.75
N TYR A 118 -17.27 -27.22 9.74
CA TYR A 118 -17.25 -26.07 8.85
C TYR A 118 -18.53 -25.94 8.01
N ALA A 119 -19.07 -27.05 7.50
CA ALA A 119 -20.25 -27.01 6.64
C ALA A 119 -21.50 -26.60 7.43
N ALA A 120 -21.61 -27.06 8.67
CA ALA A 120 -22.70 -26.68 9.57
C ALA A 120 -22.46 -25.35 10.29
N ALA A 121 -21.26 -24.77 10.19
CA ALA A 121 -20.79 -23.62 10.96
C ALA A 121 -20.95 -23.81 12.48
N ARG A 122 -20.74 -25.03 12.98
CA ARG A 122 -21.08 -25.42 14.36
C ARG A 122 -19.94 -26.13 15.06
N CYS A 123 -19.79 -25.83 16.35
CA CYS A 123 -18.93 -26.62 17.23
C CYS A 123 -19.68 -27.87 17.69
N ALA A 124 -18.95 -28.95 17.95
CA ALA A 124 -19.51 -30.16 18.54
C ALA A 124 -20.21 -29.85 19.88
N PRO A 125 -21.27 -30.59 20.25
CA PRO A 125 -21.92 -30.43 21.54
C PRO A 125 -20.91 -30.55 22.69
N ASN A 126 -21.07 -29.71 23.71
CA ASN A 126 -20.20 -29.65 24.90
C ASN A 126 -18.71 -29.38 24.60
N ALA A 127 -18.40 -28.73 23.46
CA ALA A 127 -17.05 -28.28 23.13
C ALA A 127 -17.01 -26.76 22.89
N THR A 128 -15.80 -26.18 22.96
CA THR A 128 -15.54 -24.81 22.53
C THR A 128 -14.74 -24.82 21.22
N CYS A 129 -15.12 -23.94 20.30
CA CYS A 129 -14.41 -23.70 19.05
C CYS A 129 -14.11 -22.20 18.83
N ARG A 130 -14.38 -21.37 19.85
CA ARG A 130 -14.35 -19.91 19.75
C ARG A 130 -12.94 -19.39 19.47
N HIS A 131 -11.93 -20.05 20.03
CA HIS A 131 -10.54 -19.65 19.81
C HIS A 131 -10.09 -20.07 18.42
N TYR A 132 -10.45 -21.28 17.98
CA TYR A 132 -10.19 -21.73 16.61
C TYR A 132 -10.80 -20.76 15.59
N THR A 133 -12.11 -20.51 15.66
CA THR A 133 -12.80 -19.69 14.66
C THR A 133 -12.25 -18.26 14.63
N GLN A 134 -11.85 -17.70 15.78
CA GLN A 134 -11.18 -16.39 15.82
C GLN A 134 -9.79 -16.42 15.19
N LEU A 135 -8.97 -17.43 15.51
CA LEU A 135 -7.61 -17.60 14.99
C LEU A 135 -7.62 -17.73 13.46
N VAL A 136 -8.62 -18.43 12.92
CA VAL A 136 -8.80 -18.66 11.47
C VAL A 136 -9.79 -17.71 10.81
N TRP A 137 -10.12 -16.57 11.44
CA TRP A 137 -11.06 -15.62 10.85
C TRP A 137 -10.45 -14.90 9.65
N ALA A 138 -11.00 -15.11 8.45
CA ALA A 138 -10.39 -14.70 7.19
C ALA A 138 -10.18 -13.20 7.07
N THR A 139 -11.12 -12.39 7.57
CA THR A 139 -11.05 -10.92 7.43
C THR A 139 -10.09 -10.27 8.40
N ALA A 140 -9.71 -10.96 9.49
CA ALA A 140 -8.74 -10.43 10.44
C ALA A 140 -7.38 -10.26 9.75
N ALA A 141 -6.86 -9.03 9.78
CA ALA A 141 -5.61 -8.65 9.12
C ALA A 141 -4.54 -8.13 10.10
N ARG A 142 -4.96 -7.75 11.32
CA ARG A 142 -4.08 -7.27 12.38
C ARG A 142 -4.22 -8.11 13.64
N LEU A 143 -3.10 -8.39 14.29
CA LEU A 143 -2.99 -9.14 15.53
C LEU A 143 -2.11 -8.37 16.52
N GLY A 144 -2.50 -8.37 17.79
CA GLY A 144 -1.59 -8.00 18.88
C GLY A 144 -1.93 -8.79 20.13
N CYS A 145 -0.91 -9.26 20.84
CA CYS A 145 -1.06 -10.11 22.02
C CYS A 145 -0.25 -9.58 23.20
N GLY A 146 -0.63 -9.97 24.40
CA GLY A 146 0.04 -9.63 25.64
C GLY A 146 -0.13 -10.72 26.68
N ARG A 147 0.79 -10.78 27.64
CA ARG A 147 0.68 -11.63 28.82
C ARG A 147 0.93 -10.84 30.10
N HIS A 148 0.46 -11.37 31.22
CA HIS A 148 0.71 -10.83 32.54
C HIS A 148 0.73 -11.93 33.59
N THR A 149 1.63 -11.86 34.56
CA THR A 149 1.64 -12.77 35.70
C THR A 149 0.51 -12.41 36.67
N CYS A 150 -0.25 -13.42 37.08
CA CYS A 150 -1.41 -13.29 37.96
C CYS A 150 -1.25 -14.21 39.18
N ALA A 151 -2.06 -14.01 40.21
CA ALA A 151 -2.11 -14.94 41.33
C ALA A 151 -2.54 -16.33 40.83
N GLY A 152 -1.62 -17.30 40.90
CA GLY A 152 -1.87 -18.69 40.49
C GLY A 152 -1.64 -19.01 39.00
N GLY A 153 -1.14 -18.07 38.19
CA GLY A 153 -0.90 -18.34 36.76
C GLY A 153 -0.37 -17.16 35.96
N GLU A 154 -0.42 -17.28 34.65
CA GLU A 154 -0.15 -16.19 33.71
C GLU A 154 -1.38 -16.00 32.80
N ALA A 155 -1.91 -14.79 32.73
CA ALA A 155 -2.94 -14.43 31.76
C ALA A 155 -2.28 -14.16 30.39
N PHE A 156 -2.84 -14.73 29.32
CA PHE A 156 -2.45 -14.49 27.95
C PHE A 156 -3.68 -14.07 27.14
N ALA A 157 -3.57 -12.98 26.39
CA ALA A 157 -4.65 -12.45 25.58
C ALA A 157 -4.14 -12.04 24.20
N CYS A 158 -4.98 -12.23 23.19
CA CYS A 158 -4.77 -11.77 21.81
C CYS A 158 -5.99 -11.00 21.33
N ALA A 159 -5.75 -9.83 20.73
CA ALA A 159 -6.74 -9.00 20.07
C ALA A 159 -6.56 -9.04 18.55
N TYR A 160 -7.68 -9.11 17.83
CA TYR A 160 -7.73 -9.24 16.37
C TYR A 160 -8.53 -8.10 15.77
N SER A 161 -8.09 -7.56 14.64
CA SER A 161 -8.81 -6.51 13.90
C SER A 161 -8.81 -6.76 12.38
N PRO A 162 -9.99 -6.72 11.72
CA PRO A 162 -11.32 -6.82 12.34
C PRO A 162 -11.50 -8.09 13.17
N GLY A 163 -12.36 -8.03 14.17
CA GLY A 163 -12.77 -9.17 14.98
C GLY A 163 -13.50 -10.23 14.18
N GLY A 164 -13.59 -11.44 14.75
CA GLY A 164 -14.30 -12.56 14.18
C GLY A 164 -15.47 -13.04 15.02
N ASN A 165 -15.88 -14.28 14.79
CA ASN A 165 -16.96 -14.96 15.51
C ASN A 165 -18.31 -14.23 15.42
N TRP A 166 -18.59 -13.70 14.22
CA TRP A 166 -19.83 -12.98 13.94
C TRP A 166 -21.00 -13.93 13.75
N GLU A 167 -22.18 -13.45 14.14
CA GLU A 167 -23.45 -14.06 13.83
C GLU A 167 -24.28 -13.10 12.97
N MET A 168 -25.05 -13.65 12.04
CA MET A 168 -26.01 -12.90 11.23
C MET A 168 -27.37 -13.56 11.39
N ASN A 169 -28.37 -12.78 11.83
CA ASN A 169 -29.74 -13.27 12.10
C ASN A 169 -29.76 -14.50 13.05
N GLY A 170 -28.94 -14.46 14.10
CA GLY A 170 -28.82 -15.55 15.09
C GLY A 170 -28.15 -16.82 14.56
N LYS A 171 -27.49 -16.76 13.40
CA LYS A 171 -26.73 -17.88 12.83
C LYS A 171 -25.23 -17.54 12.77
N PRO A 172 -24.35 -18.42 13.25
CA PRO A 172 -22.92 -18.20 13.16
C PRO A 172 -22.45 -18.17 11.71
N ILE A 173 -21.54 -17.25 11.41
CA ILE A 173 -20.88 -17.14 10.11
C ILE A 173 -19.63 -18.04 10.12
N VAL A 174 -19.41 -18.76 9.02
CA VAL A 174 -18.17 -19.54 8.83
C VAL A 174 -16.93 -18.62 8.82
N PRO A 175 -15.81 -19.03 9.44
CA PRO A 175 -14.67 -18.14 9.66
C PRO A 175 -13.95 -17.71 8.39
N TYR A 176 -14.06 -18.46 7.30
CA TYR A 176 -13.44 -18.18 6.01
C TYR A 176 -14.29 -18.74 4.88
N LYS A 177 -13.98 -18.41 3.61
CA LYS A 177 -14.61 -19.02 2.43
C LYS A 177 -13.79 -20.21 1.96
N GLN A 178 -14.42 -21.37 1.81
CA GLN A 178 -13.79 -22.56 1.26
C GLN A 178 -13.42 -22.35 -0.21
N GLY A 179 -12.23 -22.82 -0.59
CA GLY A 179 -11.77 -22.87 -1.99
C GLY A 179 -10.25 -22.97 -2.07
N ALA A 180 -9.71 -23.00 -3.29
CA ALA A 180 -8.25 -23.01 -3.49
C ALA A 180 -7.64 -21.79 -2.81
N TRP A 181 -6.55 -21.98 -2.06
CA TRP A 181 -5.92 -20.88 -1.32
C TRP A 181 -5.59 -19.71 -2.24
N CYS A 182 -5.87 -18.50 -1.76
CA CYS A 182 -5.74 -17.25 -2.50
C CYS A 182 -6.64 -17.05 -3.74
N SER A 183 -7.56 -17.97 -4.06
CA SER A 183 -8.46 -17.79 -5.22
C SER A 183 -9.45 -16.63 -5.07
N LEU A 184 -9.64 -16.12 -3.85
CA LEU A 184 -10.51 -14.99 -3.53
C LEU A 184 -9.75 -13.89 -2.77
N CYS A 185 -8.51 -13.61 -3.13
CA CYS A 185 -7.84 -12.38 -2.69
C CYS A 185 -8.41 -11.19 -3.48
N THR A 186 -9.39 -10.51 -2.90
CA THR A 186 -10.28 -9.57 -3.59
C THR A 186 -9.72 -8.15 -3.81
N ALA A 187 -8.51 -7.83 -3.34
CA ALA A 187 -7.93 -6.51 -3.59
C ALA A 187 -7.18 -6.51 -4.93
N GLY A 188 -7.35 -5.46 -5.75
CA GLY A 188 -6.65 -5.31 -7.03
C GLY A 188 -5.12 -5.32 -6.91
N LEU A 189 -4.61 -5.16 -5.68
CA LEU A 189 -3.20 -5.20 -5.34
C LEU A 189 -2.82 -6.35 -4.39
N SER A 190 -3.77 -7.21 -4.00
CA SER A 190 -3.45 -8.35 -3.13
C SER A 190 -2.69 -9.44 -3.89
N GLY A 191 -1.63 -9.92 -3.26
CA GLY A 191 -0.87 -11.09 -3.70
C GLY A 191 -1.17 -12.31 -2.85
N CYS A 192 -0.68 -13.45 -3.31
CA CYS A 192 -0.70 -14.68 -2.51
C CYS A 192 0.66 -14.88 -1.85
N PHE A 193 0.68 -14.77 -0.52
CA PHE A 193 1.83 -15.13 0.30
C PHE A 193 1.84 -16.66 0.46
N LYS A 194 2.70 -17.34 -0.30
CA LYS A 194 2.86 -18.80 -0.23
C LYS A 194 3.68 -19.16 1.01
N SER A 195 3.24 -20.19 1.72
CA SER A 195 4.03 -20.80 2.79
C SER A 195 5.29 -21.45 2.20
N TRP A 196 6.38 -21.51 2.97
CA TRP A 196 7.67 -22.05 2.52
C TRP A 196 7.61 -23.51 2.09
N ASP A 197 6.67 -24.28 2.65
CA ASP A 197 6.42 -25.69 2.30
C ASP A 197 5.47 -25.86 1.11
N HIS A 198 5.07 -24.77 0.45
CA HIS A 198 4.08 -24.74 -0.64
C HIS A 198 2.73 -25.40 -0.32
N GLY A 199 2.47 -25.72 0.95
CA GLY A 199 1.27 -26.42 1.42
C GLY A 199 0.07 -25.52 1.71
N GLY A 200 0.16 -24.23 1.36
CA GLY A 200 -0.90 -23.26 1.61
C GLY A 200 -0.50 -21.83 1.23
N GLY A 201 -1.47 -20.91 1.34
CA GLY A 201 -1.28 -19.51 1.01
C GLY A 201 -2.22 -18.59 1.77
N LEU A 202 -1.78 -17.35 1.96
CA LEU A 202 -2.53 -16.28 2.60
C LEU A 202 -2.66 -15.11 1.64
N CYS A 203 -3.82 -14.47 1.62
CA CYS A 203 -4.00 -13.17 0.97
C CYS A 203 -3.16 -12.14 1.72
N GLU A 204 -2.34 -11.42 0.98
CA GLU A 204 -1.57 -10.31 1.50
C GLU A 204 -1.87 -9.10 0.63
N VAL A 205 -2.25 -7.98 1.24
CA VAL A 205 -2.09 -6.69 0.57
C VAL A 205 -0.64 -6.27 0.85
N PRO A 206 0.25 -6.23 -0.15
CA PRO A 206 1.63 -5.85 0.10
C PRO A 206 1.63 -4.45 0.69
N ARG A 207 2.43 -4.23 1.75
CA ARG A 207 2.61 -2.88 2.34
C ARG A 207 3.02 -1.85 1.28
N ASN A 208 3.71 -2.33 0.25
CA ASN A 208 3.98 -1.61 -0.97
C ASN A 208 3.50 -2.42 -2.17
N PRO A 209 2.23 -2.25 -2.58
CA PRO A 209 1.65 -3.01 -3.68
C PRO A 209 2.33 -2.72 -5.01
N CYS A 210 2.95 -1.54 -5.13
CA CYS A 210 3.69 -1.12 -6.29
C CYS A 210 5.06 -1.80 -6.42
N ARG A 211 5.54 -2.49 -5.37
CA ARG A 211 6.87 -3.12 -5.30
C ARG A 211 8.04 -2.16 -5.66
N VAL A 212 7.87 -0.86 -5.40
CA VAL A 212 8.86 0.19 -5.71
C VAL A 212 9.16 1.07 -4.50
N ALA A 213 10.42 1.26 -4.15
CA ALA A 213 10.80 2.18 -3.08
C ALA A 213 11.33 3.49 -3.68
N CYS A 214 10.77 4.62 -3.22
CA CYS A 214 11.32 5.93 -3.54
C CYS A 214 12.58 6.18 -2.72
N ARG A 215 13.62 6.72 -3.35
CA ARG A 215 14.91 7.02 -2.73
C ARG A 215 14.95 8.47 -2.25
N ASN A 216 15.97 8.81 -1.46
CA ASN A 216 16.30 10.18 -1.06
C ASN A 216 15.13 10.96 -0.41
N GLY A 217 14.24 10.26 0.32
CA GLY A 217 13.07 10.88 0.97
C GLY A 217 11.86 11.11 0.06
N GLY A 218 11.85 10.55 -1.16
CA GLY A 218 10.68 10.58 -2.04
C GLY A 218 9.46 9.88 -1.46
N ARG A 219 8.27 10.34 -1.84
CA ARG A 219 6.99 9.79 -1.39
C ARG A 219 6.34 8.97 -2.50
N LEU A 220 5.95 7.73 -2.20
CA LEU A 220 5.27 6.87 -3.16
C LEU A 220 3.77 7.20 -3.17
N ASN A 221 3.23 7.48 -4.35
CA ASN A 221 1.79 7.47 -4.56
C ASN A 221 1.32 6.02 -4.80
N MET A 222 0.49 5.50 -3.89
CA MET A 222 0.05 4.11 -3.91
C MET A 222 -0.97 3.78 -5.03
N SER A 223 -1.65 4.79 -5.58
CA SER A 223 -2.64 4.59 -6.65
C SER A 223 -2.02 4.62 -8.05
N SER A 224 -1.03 5.50 -8.28
CA SER A 224 -0.32 5.59 -9.56
C SER A 224 1.00 4.82 -9.60
N CYS A 225 1.49 4.35 -8.45
CA CYS A 225 2.80 3.71 -8.30
C CYS A 225 3.99 4.57 -8.78
N GLN A 226 3.87 5.89 -8.60
CA GLN A 226 4.90 6.86 -8.96
C GLN A 226 5.49 7.53 -7.72
N CYS A 227 6.79 7.86 -7.77
CA CYS A 227 7.47 8.60 -6.71
C CYS A 227 7.37 10.10 -6.94
N THR A 228 6.85 10.84 -5.96
CA THR A 228 7.02 12.28 -5.87
C THR A 228 8.38 12.56 -5.25
N CYS A 229 9.26 13.23 -6.01
CA CYS A 229 10.63 13.49 -5.59
C CYS A 229 10.74 14.79 -4.79
N PRO A 230 11.59 14.81 -3.75
CA PRO A 230 11.91 16.04 -3.04
C PRO A 230 12.80 16.93 -3.90
N ARG A 231 12.88 18.20 -3.51
CA ARG A 231 13.65 19.25 -4.19
C ARG A 231 15.09 18.81 -4.46
N GLY A 232 15.57 19.02 -5.69
CA GLY A 232 16.92 18.63 -6.10
C GLY A 232 17.10 17.15 -6.44
N TYR A 233 16.03 16.35 -6.48
CA TYR A 233 16.07 14.97 -6.97
C TYR A 233 15.04 14.72 -8.08
N THR A 234 15.40 13.87 -9.03
CA THR A 234 14.58 13.47 -10.17
C THR A 234 14.72 11.97 -10.48
N GLY A 235 14.02 11.52 -11.53
CA GLY A 235 13.97 10.13 -11.96
C GLY A 235 12.81 9.35 -11.32
N ARG A 236 12.47 8.20 -11.92
CA ARG A 236 11.32 7.36 -11.56
C ARG A 236 11.27 6.98 -10.06
N TYR A 237 12.42 6.87 -9.41
CA TYR A 237 12.55 6.49 -8.01
C TYR A 237 13.28 7.57 -7.19
N CYS A 238 13.38 8.80 -7.70
CA CYS A 238 14.12 9.90 -7.07
C CYS A 238 15.61 9.60 -6.86
N GLN A 239 16.17 8.77 -7.74
CA GLN A 239 17.54 8.28 -7.62
C GLN A 239 18.58 9.26 -8.15
N VAL A 240 18.18 10.21 -9.00
CA VAL A 240 19.10 11.14 -9.67
C VAL A 240 19.11 12.45 -8.91
N ARG A 241 20.28 12.92 -8.47
CA ARG A 241 20.45 14.26 -7.92
C ARG A 241 20.55 15.25 -9.06
N CYS A 242 19.83 16.34 -8.99
CA CYS A 242 19.87 17.36 -10.03
C CYS A 242 21.19 18.13 -9.95
N SER A 243 21.92 18.18 -11.07
CA SER A 243 23.30 18.71 -11.12
C SER A 243 23.58 19.46 -12.42
N VAL A 244 22.55 20.04 -13.05
CA VAL A 244 22.70 20.78 -14.30
C VAL A 244 23.46 22.08 -14.01
N GLN A 245 24.48 22.38 -14.83
CA GLN A 245 25.20 23.64 -14.80
C GLN A 245 24.57 24.60 -15.81
N CYS A 246 24.07 25.74 -15.33
CA CYS A 246 23.49 26.76 -16.19
C CYS A 246 24.59 27.75 -16.58
N VAL A 247 25.00 27.75 -17.85
CA VAL A 247 26.10 28.57 -18.35
C VAL A 247 25.73 30.05 -18.27
N HIS A 248 24.61 30.42 -18.91
CA HIS A 248 24.04 31.77 -18.86
C HIS A 248 22.65 31.76 -18.24
N GLY A 249 22.55 31.30 -16.99
CA GLY A 249 21.28 31.25 -16.29
C GLY A 249 21.39 30.87 -14.82
N MET A 250 20.24 30.77 -14.16
CA MET A 250 20.12 30.35 -12.77
C MET A 250 19.50 28.96 -12.68
N PHE A 251 20.07 28.08 -11.84
CA PHE A 251 19.55 26.73 -11.64
C PHE A 251 18.33 26.72 -10.72
N ARG A 252 17.21 26.14 -11.16
CA ARG A 252 16.01 25.92 -10.36
C ARG A 252 15.98 24.49 -9.86
N THR A 253 16.29 24.33 -8.57
CA THR A 253 16.32 23.03 -7.88
C THR A 253 14.97 22.31 -7.82
N GLU A 254 13.86 23.05 -7.91
CA GLU A 254 12.49 22.53 -7.88
C GLU A 254 12.12 21.76 -9.15
N GLU A 255 12.49 22.31 -10.29
CA GLU A 255 12.17 21.80 -11.63
C GLU A 255 13.36 21.06 -12.26
N CYS A 256 14.50 21.08 -11.58
CA CYS A 256 15.78 20.56 -12.06
C CYS A 256 16.13 21.09 -13.45
N SER A 257 15.91 22.39 -13.65
CA SER A 257 16.02 23.09 -14.93
C SER A 257 16.80 24.39 -14.78
N CYS A 258 17.32 24.92 -15.90
CA CYS A 258 17.92 26.24 -15.93
C CYS A 258 16.90 27.31 -16.35
N LEU A 259 16.92 28.44 -15.66
CA LEU A 259 16.26 29.66 -16.08
C LEU A 259 17.29 30.53 -16.81
N CYS A 260 17.18 30.64 -18.13
CA CYS A 260 18.16 31.36 -18.94
C CYS A 260 18.03 32.87 -18.81
N HIS A 261 19.17 33.55 -18.81
CA HIS A 261 19.21 35.00 -18.97
C HIS A 261 18.73 35.40 -20.37
N ALA A 262 18.30 36.65 -20.52
CA ALA A 262 17.84 37.17 -21.81
C ALA A 262 18.92 36.99 -22.89
N GLY A 263 18.51 36.50 -24.06
CA GLY A 263 19.41 36.20 -25.17
C GLY A 263 20.04 34.81 -25.15
N TYR A 264 19.69 33.94 -24.20
CA TYR A 264 20.18 32.56 -24.14
C TYR A 264 19.03 31.55 -24.01
N SER A 265 19.23 30.35 -24.56
CA SER A 265 18.23 29.27 -24.57
C SER A 265 18.88 27.88 -24.44
N GLY A 266 18.04 26.85 -24.37
CA GLY A 266 18.47 25.45 -24.18
C GLY A 266 18.45 25.01 -22.71
N ALA A 267 18.60 23.70 -22.47
CA ALA A 267 18.48 23.11 -21.13
C ALA A 267 19.55 23.58 -20.14
N GLU A 268 20.71 24.01 -20.64
CA GLU A 268 21.87 24.51 -19.87
C GLU A 268 22.12 26.01 -20.10
N CYS A 269 21.27 26.67 -20.90
CA CYS A 269 21.45 28.08 -21.28
C CYS A 269 22.80 28.37 -21.96
N ALA A 270 23.30 27.42 -22.75
CA ALA A 270 24.58 27.52 -23.45
C ALA A 270 24.45 28.11 -24.87
N SER A 271 23.23 28.17 -25.42
CA SER A 271 22.99 28.61 -26.79
C SER A 271 22.52 30.06 -26.80
N GLU A 272 23.26 30.94 -27.46
CA GLU A 272 22.83 32.31 -27.72
C GLU A 272 21.63 32.29 -28.69
N CYS A 273 20.58 33.03 -28.36
CA CYS A 273 19.42 33.22 -29.22
C CYS A 273 19.86 34.06 -30.42
N ALA A 274 19.85 33.49 -31.62
CA ALA A 274 20.19 34.23 -32.82
C ALA A 274 19.19 35.40 -33.00
N PRO A 275 19.65 36.64 -33.22
CA PRO A 275 18.77 37.69 -33.70
C PRO A 275 18.23 37.26 -35.07
N GLU A 276 16.91 37.29 -35.25
CA GLU A 276 16.34 37.12 -36.59
C GLU A 276 17.00 38.16 -37.51
N ARG A 277 17.77 37.69 -38.51
CA ARG A 277 18.12 38.54 -39.64
C ARG A 277 16.81 38.92 -40.30
N SER A 278 16.47 40.21 -40.24
CA SER A 278 15.44 40.80 -41.06
C SER A 278 15.59 40.28 -42.50
N PRO A 279 14.54 39.73 -43.14
CA PRO A 279 14.64 39.30 -44.51
C PRO A 279 14.79 40.54 -45.40
N SER A 280 16.02 40.82 -45.84
CA SER A 280 16.27 41.82 -46.86
C SER A 280 16.16 41.19 -48.25
N SER A 281 15.16 41.65 -49.00
CA SER A 281 15.04 41.63 -50.47
C SER A 281 14.14 40.51 -51.07
N PRO A 282 13.53 40.72 -52.25
CA PRO A 282 12.08 40.64 -52.39
C PRO A 282 11.61 39.47 -53.28
N GLY A 283 10.35 39.07 -53.09
CA GLY A 283 9.58 38.38 -54.12
C GLY A 283 9.49 36.88 -53.97
N THR A 284 8.51 36.40 -53.20
CA THR A 284 7.40 35.62 -53.76
C THR A 284 6.26 35.62 -52.75
N ALA A 285 5.10 36.11 -53.16
CA ALA A 285 3.91 36.12 -52.34
C ALA A 285 3.47 34.68 -52.04
N VAL A 286 3.30 34.37 -50.75
CA VAL A 286 2.47 33.25 -50.29
C VAL A 286 1.31 33.89 -49.49
N PRO A 287 0.05 33.56 -49.79
CA PRO A 287 -1.08 34.32 -49.26
C PRO A 287 -1.24 34.13 -47.76
N VAL A 288 -1.44 35.25 -47.06
CA VAL A 288 -1.87 35.30 -45.67
C VAL A 288 -3.34 34.91 -45.61
N ILE A 289 -3.65 33.73 -45.07
CA ILE A 289 -5.00 33.42 -44.60
C ILE A 289 -5.10 33.99 -43.17
N SER A 290 -5.78 35.12 -43.06
CA SER A 290 -6.16 35.72 -41.78
C SER A 290 -7.27 34.88 -41.13
N HIS A 291 -7.00 34.24 -40.00
CA HIS A 291 -8.05 33.87 -39.06
C HIS A 291 -7.85 34.62 -37.75
N SER A 292 -8.65 35.69 -37.61
CA SER A 292 -8.95 36.35 -36.35
C SER A 292 -9.66 35.35 -35.45
N PHE A 293 -9.22 35.23 -34.19
CA PHE A 293 -9.99 34.53 -33.15
C PHE A 293 -10.16 35.49 -31.98
N GLU A 294 -11.31 36.17 -31.95
CA GLU A 294 -11.86 36.82 -30.76
C GLU A 294 -12.39 35.74 -29.80
N MET A 295 -12.23 35.98 -28.49
CA MET A 295 -12.73 35.09 -27.44
C MET A 295 -14.05 35.58 -26.86
N SER A 296 -14.95 34.60 -26.63
CA SER A 296 -15.98 34.48 -25.57
C SER A 296 -17.45 34.59 -26.06
N PRO A 297 -18.44 34.14 -25.26
CA PRO A 297 -18.63 32.82 -24.63
C PRO A 297 -20.10 32.28 -24.82
N GLY A 298 -20.36 30.97 -24.74
CA GLY A 298 -21.75 30.49 -24.61
C GLY A 298 -22.07 29.00 -24.86
N LEU A 299 -22.42 28.31 -23.76
CA LEU A 299 -23.54 27.36 -23.55
C LEU A 299 -23.97 26.27 -24.59
N ILE A 300 -23.95 25.03 -24.07
CA ILE A 300 -25.01 23.97 -24.08
C ILE A 300 -25.17 23.05 -25.32
N ALA A 301 -24.74 21.79 -25.10
CA ALA A 301 -25.39 20.47 -25.32
C ALA A 301 -26.12 20.11 -26.64
N TRP A 302 -25.81 18.94 -27.22
CA TRP A 302 -26.58 17.67 -27.11
C TRP A 302 -26.03 16.56 -28.04
N HIS A 303 -25.94 15.35 -27.47
CA HIS A 303 -26.07 13.97 -27.97
C HIS A 303 -25.79 13.49 -29.43
N SER A 304 -25.03 12.37 -29.44
CA SER A 304 -25.31 11.03 -30.04
C SER A 304 -24.92 10.65 -31.48
N SER A 305 -24.34 9.43 -31.51
CA SER A 305 -24.35 8.34 -32.50
C SER A 305 -23.49 8.41 -33.78
N GLN A 306 -22.49 7.53 -33.78
CA GLN A 306 -21.99 6.63 -34.85
C GLN A 306 -21.86 7.15 -36.28
N ALA A 307 -20.63 7.16 -36.79
CA ALA A 307 -20.22 6.38 -37.97
C ALA A 307 -18.69 6.39 -38.08
N GLU A 308 -18.11 5.22 -38.34
CA GLU A 308 -16.70 5.04 -38.67
C GLU A 308 -16.39 5.60 -40.07
N GLU A 309 -15.21 6.21 -40.21
CA GLU A 309 -14.15 5.85 -41.17
C GLU A 309 -13.26 7.06 -41.50
N GLY A 310 -12.01 6.99 -41.04
CA GLY A 310 -10.86 7.25 -41.90
C GLY A 310 -10.48 8.69 -42.24
N TRP A 311 -10.09 9.51 -41.26
CA TRP A 311 -9.06 10.55 -41.49
C TRP A 311 -7.98 10.48 -40.40
N ALA A 312 -6.86 9.85 -40.76
CA ALA A 312 -5.60 10.01 -40.08
C ALA A 312 -5.10 11.45 -40.28
N GLY A 313 -4.59 12.07 -39.21
CA GLY A 313 -3.72 13.24 -39.34
C GLY A 313 -4.20 14.54 -38.70
N LEU A 314 -4.55 14.54 -37.42
CA LEU A 314 -4.39 15.72 -36.56
C LEU A 314 -3.85 15.27 -35.20
N THR A 315 -2.52 15.18 -35.12
CA THR A 315 -1.82 15.09 -33.84
C THR A 315 -2.05 16.38 -33.06
N ALA A 316 -2.57 16.27 -31.84
CA ALA A 316 -2.45 17.32 -30.84
C ALA A 316 -0.97 17.78 -30.78
N PRO A 317 -0.68 19.09 -30.66
CA PRO A 317 0.70 19.54 -30.67
C PRO A 317 1.47 18.87 -29.53
N SER A 318 2.58 18.21 -29.89
CA SER A 318 3.53 17.66 -28.92
C SER A 318 3.85 18.71 -27.84
N PRO A 319 4.09 18.30 -26.58
CA PRO A 319 4.63 19.18 -25.55
C PRO A 319 5.84 20.00 -26.02
N ASP A 320 6.63 19.47 -26.96
CA ASP A 320 7.77 20.17 -27.58
C ASP A 320 7.37 21.32 -28.50
N ASN A 321 6.17 21.28 -29.08
CA ASN A 321 5.63 22.34 -29.92
C ASN A 321 5.02 23.48 -29.08
N ILE A 322 4.40 23.14 -27.95
CA ILE A 322 3.94 24.12 -26.96
C ILE A 322 5.14 24.79 -26.29
N ARG A 323 6.18 24.01 -25.94
CA ARG A 323 7.45 24.51 -25.38
C ARG A 323 8.17 25.44 -26.36
N ARG A 324 8.29 25.07 -27.64
CA ARG A 324 8.86 25.95 -28.68
C ARG A 324 8.06 27.24 -28.90
N ASN A 325 6.73 27.19 -28.84
CA ASN A 325 5.89 28.38 -28.97
C ASN A 325 5.95 29.30 -27.74
N LEU A 326 6.16 28.74 -26.54
CA LEU A 326 6.42 29.52 -25.31
C LEU A 326 7.83 30.13 -25.32
N GLU A 327 8.84 29.39 -25.77
CA GLU A 327 10.22 29.87 -25.94
C GLU A 327 10.29 31.03 -26.95
N LYS A 328 9.54 30.96 -28.06
CA LYS A 328 9.41 32.08 -29.02
C LYS A 328 8.77 33.33 -28.40
N LYS A 329 7.72 33.17 -27.58
CA LYS A 329 7.06 34.31 -26.89
C LYS A 329 7.95 34.96 -25.83
N MET A 330 8.75 34.18 -25.11
CA MET A 330 9.71 34.71 -24.11
C MET A 330 10.86 35.48 -24.78
N CYS A 331 11.31 35.05 -25.97
CA CYS A 331 12.29 35.81 -26.76
C CYS A 331 11.73 37.15 -27.27
N PHE A 332 10.45 37.18 -27.67
CA PHE A 332 9.78 38.40 -28.14
C PHE A 332 9.66 39.50 -27.05
N GLY A 333 9.43 39.12 -25.79
CA GLY A 333 9.28 40.06 -24.68
C GLY A 333 10.57 40.84 -24.34
N ALA A 334 11.74 40.25 -24.59
CA ALA A 334 13.03 40.89 -24.33
C ALA A 334 13.42 41.91 -25.43
N GLN A 335 13.01 41.67 -26.68
CA GLN A 335 13.30 42.55 -27.80
C GLN A 335 12.56 43.90 -27.69
N PHE A 336 11.33 43.90 -27.15
CA PHE A 336 10.54 45.11 -26.92
C PHE A 336 11.13 46.05 -25.85
N GLN A 337 11.82 45.52 -24.84
CA GLN A 337 12.48 46.33 -23.80
C GLN A 337 13.81 46.96 -24.27
N CYS A 338 14.43 46.40 -25.30
CA CYS A 338 15.67 46.94 -25.87
C CYS A 338 15.38 48.13 -26.81
N GLU A 339 14.32 48.05 -27.64
CA GLU A 339 13.91 49.17 -28.51
C GLU A 339 13.41 50.39 -27.73
N GLN A 340 12.70 50.19 -26.60
CA GLN A 340 12.23 51.33 -25.78
C GLN A 340 13.38 52.13 -25.15
N ARG A 341 14.51 51.50 -24.81
CA ARG A 341 15.70 52.22 -24.27
C ARG A 341 16.46 53.00 -25.35
N LEU A 342 16.48 52.52 -26.59
CA LEU A 342 17.09 53.25 -27.71
C LEU A 342 16.27 54.49 -28.11
N TRP A 343 14.94 54.40 -28.11
CA TRP A 343 14.07 55.56 -28.34
C TRP A 343 14.15 56.62 -27.22
N SER A 344 14.35 56.18 -25.98
CA SER A 344 14.54 57.10 -24.83
C SER A 344 15.85 57.88 -24.91
N LEU A 345 16.90 57.28 -25.49
CA LEU A 345 18.22 57.93 -25.67
C LEU A 345 18.26 58.83 -26.91
N LEU A 346 17.52 58.50 -27.97
CA LEU A 346 17.41 59.34 -29.17
C LEU A 346 16.50 60.57 -28.95
N ALA A 347 15.47 60.48 -28.10
CA ALA A 347 14.64 61.63 -27.72
C ALA A 347 15.35 62.64 -26.79
N ALA A 348 16.52 62.31 -26.25
CA ALA A 348 17.35 63.22 -25.44
C ALA A 348 18.43 63.94 -26.27
N LEU A 349 18.54 63.64 -27.57
CA LEU A 349 19.52 64.21 -28.50
C LEU A 349 18.87 64.94 -29.71
N MET A 350 17.55 65.14 -29.69
CA MET A 350 16.82 66.11 -30.53
C MET A 350 16.07 67.11 -29.65
#